data_AF-A0A251Z9S7-F1
#
_entry.id   AF-A0A251Z9S7-F1
#
_cell.length_a   1.000
_cell.length_b   1.000
_cell.length_c   1.000
_cell.angle_alpha   90.00
_cell.angle_beta   90.00
_cell.angle_gamma   90.00
#
_symmetry.space_group_name_H-M   'P 1'
#
loop_
_entity.id
_entity.type
_entity.pdbx_description
1 polymer ?
#
loop_
_entity_poly.entity_id
_entity_poly.type
_entity_poly.pdbx_seq_one_letter_code
_entity_poly.pdbx_strand_id
1 'polypeptide(L)'
;MTTAPATYQGVYGPYTVTAQHRQEVLFYRLSLLLLALAQAGLLIQWRQWGPSLCWPWLLLMGLGLGAALRWVHIYVRPLHRSLQLFWLLGCLGTAVLSWRVGP
;
A
#
# COMPACT_ATOMS: atom_id res chain seq x y z
N MET A 1 3.96 9.68 -23.01
CA MET A 1 3.76 8.71 -24.10
C MET A 1 2.54 7.85 -23.77
N THR A 2 1.38 8.13 -24.36
CA THR A 2 0.19 7.27 -24.28
C THR A 2 0.42 6.06 -25.18
N THR A 3 0.84 4.94 -24.59
CA THR A 3 1.03 3.69 -25.33
C THR A 3 -0.34 3.17 -25.77
N ALA A 4 -0.47 2.84 -27.06
CA ALA A 4 -1.68 2.24 -27.62
C ALA A 4 -2.13 1.00 -26.81
N PRO A 5 -3.44 0.70 -26.77
CA PRO A 5 -3.93 -0.52 -26.16
C PRO A 5 -3.29 -1.73 -26.83
N ALA A 6 -2.68 -2.61 -26.04
CA ALA A 6 -1.98 -3.79 -26.54
C ALA A 6 -2.82 -5.04 -26.25
N THR A 7 -3.12 -5.81 -27.29
CA THR A 7 -3.79 -7.11 -27.21
C THR A 7 -2.76 -8.22 -27.06
N TYR A 8 -2.96 -9.09 -26.08
CA TYR A 8 -2.12 -10.25 -25.82
C TYR A 8 -2.97 -11.52 -25.91
N GLN A 9 -2.37 -12.60 -26.40
CA GLN A 9 -3.01 -13.92 -26.38
C GLN A 9 -2.71 -14.60 -25.04
N GLY A 10 -3.73 -14.72 -24.20
CA GLY A 10 -3.65 -15.42 -22.92
C GLY A 10 -4.17 -16.86 -23.03
N VAL A 11 -3.92 -17.66 -21.98
CA VAL A 11 -4.41 -19.04 -21.84
C VAL A 11 -5.94 -19.12 -21.91
N TYR A 12 -6.63 -18.06 -21.46
CA TYR A 12 -8.11 -17.98 -21.44
C TYR A 12 -8.69 -17.15 -22.61
N GLY A 13 -7.88 -16.86 -23.63
CA GLY A 13 -8.27 -16.04 -24.78
C GLY A 13 -7.57 -14.68 -24.83
N PRO A 14 -7.89 -13.85 -25.84
CA PRO A 14 -7.27 -12.56 -26.03
C PRO A 14 -7.70 -11.58 -24.93
N TYR A 15 -6.75 -10.83 -24.38
CA TYR A 15 -7.01 -9.76 -23.43
C TYR A 15 -6.31 -8.46 -23.85
N THR A 16 -6.91 -7.33 -23.53
CA THR A 16 -6.40 -6.00 -23.91
C THR A 16 -5.91 -5.26 -22.67
N VAL A 17 -4.64 -4.84 -22.68
CA VAL A 17 -4.08 -3.97 -21.65
C VAL A 17 -4.25 -2.52 -22.08
N THR A 18 -5.10 -1.79 -21.36
CA THR A 18 -5.35 -0.37 -21.56
C THR A 18 -4.30 0.49 -20.85
N ALA A 19 -4.22 1.78 -21.21
CA ALA A 19 -3.37 2.73 -20.49
C ALA A 19 -3.77 2.87 -19.00
N GLN A 20 -5.07 2.76 -18.70
CA GLN A 20 -5.59 2.78 -17.33
C GLN A 20 -5.04 1.62 -16.50
N HIS A 21 -5.07 0.38 -17.02
CA HIS A 21 -4.50 -0.78 -16.31
C HIS A 21 -3.00 -0.57 -15.97
N ARG A 22 -2.25 0.08 -16.87
CA ARG A 22 -0.84 0.40 -16.62
C ARG A 22 -0.66 1.44 -15.51
N GLN A 23 -1.52 2.47 -15.46
CA GLN A 23 -1.52 3.48 -14.41
C GLN A 23 -1.86 2.87 -13.04
N GLU A 24 -2.87 2.01 -12.97
CA GLU A 24 -3.24 1.30 -11.74
C GLU A 24 -2.07 0.48 -11.19
N VAL A 25 -1.36 -0.27 -12.05
CA VAL A 25 -0.17 -1.03 -11.66
C VAL A 25 0.97 -0.12 -11.19
N LEU A 26 1.18 1.02 -11.86
CA LEU A 26 2.17 2.01 -11.44
C LEU A 26 1.85 2.55 -10.04
N PHE A 27 0.62 2.99 -9.79
CA PHE A 27 0.20 3.52 -8.50
C PHE A 27 0.29 2.47 -7.39
N TYR A 28 -0.07 1.22 -7.70
CA TYR A 28 0.14 0.11 -6.79
C TYR A 28 1.62 -0.04 -6.39
N ARG A 29 2.54 -0.06 -7.38
CA ARG A 29 3.99 -0.18 -7.13
C ARG A 29 4.54 1.01 -6.34
N LEU A 30 4.11 2.23 -6.67
CA LEU A 30 4.51 3.43 -5.94
C LEU A 30 4.03 3.41 -4.49
N SER A 31 2.83 2.88 -4.25
CA SER A 31 2.29 2.71 -2.89
C SER A 31 3.12 1.72 -2.06
N LEU A 32 3.52 0.59 -2.66
CA LEU A 32 4.42 -0.37 -2.01
C LEU A 32 5.82 0.20 -1.78
N LEU A 33 6.34 0.98 -2.73
CA LEU A 33 7.63 1.65 -2.58
C LEU A 33 7.58 2.68 -1.44
N LEU A 34 6.51 3.47 -1.34
CA LEU A 34 6.30 4.40 -0.23
C LEU A 34 6.22 3.66 1.11
N LEU A 35 5.51 2.53 1.18
CA LEU A 35 5.46 1.68 2.36
C LEU A 35 6.86 1.18 2.75
N ALA A 36 7.63 0.67 1.79
CA ALA A 36 8.98 0.14 2.02
C ALA A 36 9.96 1.24 2.46
N LEU A 37 9.91 2.43 1.83
CA LEU A 37 10.71 3.58 2.24
C LEU A 37 10.33 4.06 3.64
N ALA A 38 9.04 4.10 3.96
CA ALA A 38 8.59 4.48 5.29
C ALA A 38 9.08 3.50 6.36
N GLN A 39 9.06 2.19 6.07
CA GLN A 39 9.58 1.17 6.96
C GLN A 39 11.11 1.27 7.12
N ALA A 40 11.85 1.50 6.04
CA ALA A 40 13.29 1.72 6.10
C ALA A 40 13.63 2.97 6.92
N GLY A 41 12.92 4.08 6.69
CA GLY A 41 13.04 5.32 7.46
C GLY A 41 12.78 5.12 8.95
N LEU A 42 11.71 4.39 9.30
CA LEU A 42 11.40 4.02 10.69
C LEU A 42 12.56 3.26 11.35
N LEU A 43 13.09 2.23 10.68
CA LEU A 43 14.17 1.40 11.22
C LEU A 43 15.47 2.19 11.38
N ILE A 44 15.83 3.00 10.38
CA ILE A 44 17.01 3.88 10.43
C ILE A 44 16.84 4.88 11.57
N GLN A 45 15.67 5.51 11.68
CA GLN A 45 15.43 6.49 12.73
C GLN A 45 15.53 5.88 14.11
N TRP A 46 14.86 4.75 14.31
CA TRP A 46 14.90 4.05 15.59
C TRP A 46 16.33 3.64 15.96
N ARG A 47 17.12 3.17 14.99
CA ARG A 47 18.51 2.79 15.22
C ARG A 47 19.40 3.97 15.61
N GLN A 48 19.23 5.13 14.98
CA GLN A 48 20.17 6.25 15.09
C GLN A 48 19.78 7.29 16.15
N TRP A 49 18.48 7.58 16.29
CA TRP A 49 17.95 8.66 17.14
C TRP A 49 16.92 8.17 18.17
N GLY A 50 16.76 6.84 18.30
CA GLY A 50 15.84 6.23 19.26
C GLY A 50 14.37 6.33 18.83
N PRO A 51 13.43 6.02 19.73
CA PRO A 51 12.00 5.92 19.40
C PRO A 51 11.31 7.28 19.23
N SER A 52 12.00 8.37 19.56
CA SER A 52 11.46 9.73 19.42
C SER A 52 11.09 9.99 17.96
N LEU A 53 9.92 10.61 17.72
CA LEU A 53 9.42 10.97 16.38
C LEU A 53 9.17 9.78 15.43
N CYS A 54 9.03 8.54 15.90
CA CYS A 54 8.77 7.39 15.00
C CYS A 54 7.35 7.40 14.41
N TRP A 55 6.41 8.09 15.04
CA TRP A 55 4.99 8.13 14.66
C TRP A 55 4.69 8.60 13.21
N PRO A 56 5.41 9.56 12.59
CA PRO A 56 5.13 9.98 11.22
C PRO A 56 5.43 8.86 10.22
N TRP A 57 6.45 8.03 10.48
CA TRP A 57 6.75 6.88 9.63
C TRP A 57 5.66 5.81 9.70
N LEU A 58 5.05 5.62 10.88
CA LEU A 58 3.91 4.72 11.04
C LEU A 58 2.70 5.21 10.25
N LEU A 59 2.44 6.52 10.22
CA LEU A 59 1.38 7.09 9.38
C LEU A 59 1.68 6.91 7.89
N LEU A 60 2.91 7.18 7.45
CA LEU A 60 3.32 6.97 6.06
C LEU A 60 3.20 5.49 5.66
N MET A 61 3.58 4.55 6.54
CA MET A 61 3.34 3.12 6.32
C MET A 61 1.84 2.82 6.19
N GLY A 62 1.01 3.33 7.09
CA GLY A 62 -0.44 3.14 7.04
C GLY A 62 -1.06 3.63 5.73
N LEU A 63 -0.63 4.82 5.27
CA LEU A 63 -1.06 5.41 4.00
C LEU A 63 -0.57 4.60 2.79
N GLY A 64 0.70 4.20 2.77
CA GLY A 64 1.27 3.39 1.69
C GLY A 64 0.58 2.03 1.56
N LEU A 65 0.31 1.36 2.69
CA LEU A 65 -0.41 0.09 2.71
C LEU A 65 -1.88 0.26 2.27
N GLY A 66 -2.58 1.29 2.77
CA GLY A 66 -3.96 1.58 2.38
C GLY A 66 -4.09 1.93 0.90
N ALA A 67 -3.16 2.73 0.36
CA ALA A 67 -3.08 3.04 -1.05
C ALA A 67 -2.83 1.78 -1.89
N ALA A 68 -1.91 0.91 -1.48
CA ALA A 68 -1.66 -0.36 -2.19
C ALA A 68 -2.92 -1.24 -2.25
N LEU A 69 -3.67 -1.32 -1.16
CA LEU A 69 -4.95 -2.03 -1.12
C LEU A 69 -6.01 -1.41 -2.04
N ARG A 70 -5.99 -0.09 -2.27
CA ARG A 70 -6.92 0.56 -3.20
C ARG A 70 -6.65 0.20 -4.67
N TRP A 71 -5.38 0.06 -5.04
CA TRP A 71 -4.97 -0.15 -6.44
C TRP A 71 -4.78 -1.63 -6.82
N VAL A 72 -4.72 -2.54 -5.85
CA VAL A 72 -4.57 -3.96 -6.15
C VAL A 72 -5.84 -4.52 -6.82
N HIS A 73 -5.71 -4.99 -8.05
CA HIS A 73 -6.79 -5.57 -8.81
C HIS A 73 -6.94 -7.06 -8.44
N ILE A 74 -7.65 -7.34 -7.34
CA ILE A 74 -7.94 -8.72 -6.89
C ILE A 74 -9.34 -9.12 -7.35
N TYR A 75 -9.45 -10.20 -8.12
CA TYR A 75 -10.74 -10.75 -8.59
C TYR A 75 -11.64 -11.25 -7.44
N VAL A 76 -11.02 -11.74 -6.36
CA VAL A 76 -11.72 -12.29 -5.18
C VAL A 76 -12.10 -11.17 -4.21
N ARG A 77 -13.31 -10.63 -4.37
CA ARG A 77 -13.86 -9.57 -3.50
C ARG A 77 -13.81 -9.85 -1.98
N PRO A 78 -14.15 -11.06 -1.46
CA PRO A 78 -14.12 -11.28 -0.01
C PRO A 78 -12.69 -11.22 0.56
N LEU A 79 -11.69 -11.65 -0.22
CA LEU A 79 -10.28 -11.56 0.17
C LEU A 79 -9.84 -10.10 0.29
N HIS A 80 -10.22 -9.27 -0.69
CA HIS A 80 -9.91 -7.84 -0.70
C HIS A 80 -10.49 -7.10 0.51
N ARG A 81 -11.77 -7.38 0.85
CA ARG A 81 -12.42 -6.80 2.04
C ARG A 81 -11.76 -7.24 3.34
N SER A 82 -11.33 -8.50 3.44
CA SER A 82 -10.64 -9.00 4.63
C SER A 82 -9.33 -8.27 4.87
N LEU A 83 -8.57 -8.01 3.80
CA LEU A 83 -7.33 -7.22 3.88
C LEU A 83 -7.61 -5.76 4.31
N GLN A 84 -8.67 -5.14 3.81
CA GLN A 84 -9.09 -3.80 4.23
C GLN A 84 -9.48 -3.76 5.72
N LEU A 85 -10.16 -4.80 6.21
CA LEU A 85 -10.50 -4.93 7.63
C LEU A 85 -9.24 -5.08 8.48
N PHE A 86 -8.29 -5.93 8.09
CA PHE A 86 -7.02 -6.06 8.81
C PHE A 86 -6.21 -4.77 8.81
N TRP A 87 -6.22 -4.03 7.70
CA TRP A 87 -5.60 -2.71 7.64
C TRP A 87 -6.29 -1.71 8.59
N LEU A 88 -7.62 -1.63 8.58
CA LEU A 88 -8.37 -0.76 9.51
C LEU A 88 -8.12 -1.14 10.98
N LEU A 89 -8.13 -2.43 11.31
CA LEU A 89 -7.83 -2.92 12.65
C LEU A 89 -6.41 -2.54 13.07
N GLY A 90 -5.43 -2.63 12.17
CA GLY A 90 -4.07 -2.16 12.40
C GLY A 90 -4.01 -0.66 12.68
N CYS A 91 -4.67 0.17 11.87
CA CYS A 91 -4.73 1.61 12.09
C CYS A 91 -5.40 1.98 13.41
N LEU A 92 -6.52 1.33 13.74
CA LEU A 92 -7.24 1.53 15.00
C LEU A 92 -6.38 1.10 16.20
N GLY A 93 -5.72 -0.05 16.11
CA GLY A 93 -4.82 -0.54 17.15
C GLY A 93 -3.71 0.46 17.43
N THR A 94 -3.04 0.96 16.38
CA THR A 94 -2.01 1.99 16.50
C THR A 94 -2.56 3.27 17.13
N ALA A 95 -3.72 3.76 16.69
CA ALA A 95 -4.34 4.97 17.24
C ALA A 95 -4.69 4.82 18.73
N VAL A 96 -5.24 3.67 19.13
CA VAL A 96 -5.55 3.37 20.54
C VAL A 96 -4.27 3.29 21.38
N LEU A 97 -3.21 2.65 20.88
CA LEU A 97 -1.92 2.58 21.55
C LEU A 97 -1.30 3.97 21.74
N SER A 98 -1.30 4.79 20.69
CA SER A 98 -0.81 6.18 20.77
C SER A 98 -1.60 7.03 21.76
N TRP A 99 -2.93 6.85 21.84
CA TRP A 99 -3.73 7.52 22.87
C TRP A 99 -3.33 7.07 24.27
N ARG A 100 -3.19 5.76 24.49
CA ARG A 100 -2.96 5.17 25.82
C ARG A 100 -1.58 5.48 26.38
N VAL A 101 -0.55 5.50 25.54
CA VAL A 101 0.85 5.61 25.95
C VAL A 101 1.38 7.04 25.77
N GLY A 102 0.72 7.87 24.96
CA GLY A 102 1.26 9.15 24.48
C GLY A 102 2.08 8.96 23.20
N PRO A 103 2.34 10.06 22.45
CA PRO A 103 3.14 10.04 21.23
C PRO A 103 4.63 9.76 21.46
#